data_AF-A0A354XA46-F1
#
_entry.id   AF-A0A354XA46-F1
#
_cell.length_a   1.000
_cell.length_b   1.000
_cell.length_c   1.000
_cell.angle_alpha   90.00
_cell.angle_beta   90.00
_cell.angle_gamma   90.00
#
_symmetry.space_group_name_H-M   'P 1'
#
loop_
_entity.id
_entity.type
_entity.pdbx_description
1 polymer ?
#
loop_
_entity_poly.entity_id
_entity_poly.type
_entity_poly.pdbx_seq_one_letter_code
_entity_poly.pdbx_strand_id
1 'polypeptide(L)'
;MEGQLQREIRFEGGYRDQLAQAFEKLFPASVREPTASQMKDHLAEVRQRELQMEDTELEELLKIHNMDRGDLKLFLTIERQEYPQEVYTLPVHSHFSSRHLPKGYAYRGGAARSLLFRSLGIDPSYVPRDIDVIRLKDDLEEQSARDDQVAREFMPEDYQDGHGIEVVKDFRTYFATRDLTLNEVLATDTQIFATRRAILDIIRHIIRPTMYERILFGGKNIGPKMLAKILRFYVEAIYRYDEAGIRDVDDWQFEENHIPPIWLAVQLDRAYEVNAEVAEQYIHELVRRGILPGEIDSVESAAQYLSRFLREGTYFFRHAPICQFEIEYEWSEFYEEKIRRRKGKKISRNESAVAL
;
A
#
# COMPACT_ATOMS: atom_id res chain seq x y z
N MET A 1 -30.80 -37.01 53.70
CA MET A 1 -29.83 -38.10 53.46
C MET A 1 -29.27 -37.86 52.08
N GLU A 2 -28.26 -36.99 51.95
CA GLU A 2 -26.84 -37.33 52.14
C GLU A 2 -26.42 -38.54 51.30
N GLY A 3 -25.41 -38.32 50.43
CA GLY A 3 -24.57 -39.41 49.94
C GLY A 3 -24.47 -39.55 48.43
N GLN A 4 -23.83 -38.60 47.75
CA GLN A 4 -22.98 -38.98 46.61
C GLN A 4 -21.59 -38.43 46.85
N LEU A 5 -20.70 -39.37 47.20
CA LEU A 5 -19.28 -39.21 47.45
C LEU A 5 -18.65 -38.19 46.50
N GLN A 6 -18.21 -37.06 47.07
CA GLN A 6 -17.02 -36.38 46.57
C GLN A 6 -15.88 -37.41 46.62
N ARG A 7 -15.55 -38.01 45.47
CA ARG A 7 -14.27 -38.70 45.33
C ARG A 7 -13.20 -37.63 45.31
N GLU A 8 -12.62 -37.33 46.48
CA GLU A 8 -11.38 -36.59 46.59
C GLU A 8 -10.33 -37.29 45.70
N ILE A 9 -9.96 -36.63 44.61
CA ILE A 9 -8.86 -37.09 43.77
C ILE A 9 -7.59 -36.66 44.48
N ARG A 10 -6.97 -37.59 45.20
CA ARG A 10 -5.63 -37.40 45.74
C ARG A 10 -4.63 -37.51 44.59
N PHE A 11 -4.04 -36.39 44.21
CA PHE A 11 -2.89 -36.36 43.33
C PHE A 11 -1.62 -36.42 44.19
N GLU A 12 -0.80 -37.45 44.03
CA GLU A 12 0.50 -37.55 44.71
C GLU A 12 1.56 -36.79 43.91
N GLY A 13 2.38 -36.00 44.61
CA GLY A 13 3.44 -35.19 44.00
C GLY A 13 3.25 -33.68 44.16
N GLY A 14 4.25 -32.91 43.74
CA GLY A 14 4.20 -31.45 43.81
C GLY A 14 3.15 -30.86 42.85
N TYR A 15 2.78 -29.59 43.03
CA TYR A 15 1.74 -28.89 42.24
C TYR A 15 1.87 -29.07 40.72
N ARG A 16 3.10 -29.20 40.20
CA ARG A 16 3.39 -29.46 38.78
C ARG A 16 2.93 -30.86 38.33
N ASP A 17 3.11 -31.88 39.15
CA ASP A 17 2.71 -33.26 38.83
C ASP A 17 1.18 -33.39 38.85
N GLN A 18 0.53 -32.68 39.76
CA GLN A 18 -0.93 -32.64 39.84
C GLN A 18 -1.54 -31.93 38.61
N LEU A 19 -0.91 -30.85 38.14
CA LEU A 19 -1.31 -30.17 36.90
C LEU A 19 -1.12 -31.06 35.66
N ALA A 20 0.01 -31.79 35.56
CA ALA A 20 0.26 -32.70 34.45
C ALA A 20 -0.76 -33.85 34.40
N GLN A 21 -1.08 -34.44 35.55
CA GLN A 21 -2.09 -35.51 35.66
C GLN A 21 -3.51 -35.01 35.37
N ALA A 22 -3.84 -33.77 35.76
CA ALA A 22 -5.10 -33.13 35.39
C ALA A 22 -5.17 -32.85 33.87
N PHE A 23 -4.05 -32.43 33.26
CA PHE A 23 -3.95 -32.13 31.83
C PHE A 23 -4.12 -33.39 30.97
N GLU A 24 -3.46 -34.51 31.30
CA GLU A 24 -3.61 -35.80 30.59
C GLU A 24 -5.04 -36.36 30.66
N LYS A 25 -5.74 -36.14 31.77
CA LYS A 25 -7.15 -36.57 31.92
C LYS A 25 -8.13 -35.72 31.13
N LEU A 26 -7.87 -34.42 31.02
CA LEU A 26 -8.71 -33.48 30.26
C LEU A 26 -8.45 -33.58 28.75
N PHE A 27 -7.22 -33.95 28.36
CA PHE A 27 -6.80 -34.08 26.96
C PHE A 27 -6.17 -35.47 26.73
N PRO A 28 -6.98 -36.55 26.70
CA PRO A 28 -6.46 -37.89 26.44
C PRO A 28 -5.79 -37.94 25.06
N ALA A 29 -4.67 -38.67 24.97
CA ALA A 29 -3.85 -38.88 23.77
C ALA A 29 -4.59 -39.43 22.52
N SER A 30 -5.90 -39.69 22.64
CA SER A 30 -6.82 -39.96 21.54
C SER A 30 -7.22 -38.73 20.72
N VAL A 31 -6.92 -37.50 21.19
CA VAL A 31 -6.86 -36.33 20.31
C VAL A 31 -5.58 -36.44 19.50
N ARG A 32 -5.60 -37.30 18.48
CA ARG A 32 -4.47 -37.42 17.55
C ARG A 32 -4.25 -36.04 16.96
N GLU A 33 -3.05 -35.49 17.18
CA GLU A 33 -2.60 -34.37 16.36
C GLU A 33 -2.84 -34.76 14.89
N PRO A 34 -3.59 -33.96 14.12
CA PRO A 34 -3.93 -34.31 12.77
C PRO A 34 -2.63 -34.59 12.00
N THR A 35 -2.58 -35.71 11.28
CA THR A 35 -1.40 -36.04 10.47
C THR A 35 -1.14 -34.92 9.47
N ALA A 36 0.09 -34.73 9.01
CA ALA A 36 0.43 -33.70 8.02
C ALA A 36 -0.46 -33.78 6.75
N SER A 37 -0.91 -34.98 6.37
CA SER A 37 -1.88 -35.17 5.29
C SER A 37 -3.27 -34.65 5.66
N GLN A 38 -3.79 -35.01 6.84
CA GLN A 38 -5.09 -34.53 7.31
C GLN A 38 -5.11 -33.00 7.54
N MET A 39 -4.01 -32.42 8.02
CA MET A 39 -3.86 -30.97 8.09
C MET A 39 -3.90 -30.33 6.71
N LYS A 40 -3.22 -30.93 5.72
CA LYS A 40 -3.21 -30.44 4.34
C LYS A 40 -4.59 -30.52 3.70
N ASP A 41 -5.30 -31.62 3.90
CA ASP A 41 -6.65 -31.84 3.36
C ASP A 41 -7.66 -30.89 4.03
N HIS A 42 -7.57 -30.70 5.35
CA HIS A 42 -8.41 -29.76 6.07
C HIS A 42 -8.15 -28.31 5.66
N LEU A 43 -6.88 -27.92 5.51
CA LEU A 43 -6.52 -26.59 4.98
C LEU A 43 -7.02 -26.41 3.54
N ALA A 44 -6.98 -27.44 2.70
CA ALA A 44 -7.52 -27.38 1.36
C ALA A 44 -9.05 -27.22 1.37
N GLU A 45 -9.75 -27.91 2.27
CA GLU A 45 -11.21 -27.79 2.42
C GLU A 45 -11.63 -26.41 2.93
N VAL A 46 -10.94 -25.87 3.94
CA VAL A 46 -11.17 -24.51 4.45
C VAL A 46 -10.98 -23.49 3.32
N ARG A 47 -9.89 -23.61 2.54
CA ARG A 47 -9.62 -22.71 1.41
C ARG A 47 -10.67 -22.80 0.31
N GLN A 48 -11.20 -23.98 0.00
CA GLN A 48 -12.27 -24.14 -1.00
C GLN A 48 -13.56 -23.44 -0.55
N ARG A 49 -13.87 -23.52 0.75
CA ARG A 49 -15.02 -22.80 1.32
C ARG A 49 -14.82 -21.29 1.27
N GLU A 50 -13.61 -20.80 1.58
CA GLU A 50 -13.28 -19.37 1.46
C GLU A 50 -13.48 -18.86 0.02
N LEU A 51 -13.03 -19.60 -0.99
CA LEU A 51 -13.25 -19.24 -2.39
C LEU A 51 -14.73 -19.18 -2.76
N GLN A 52 -15.55 -20.14 -2.32
CA GLN A 52 -16.98 -20.13 -2.58
C GLN A 52 -17.69 -18.95 -1.90
N MET A 53 -17.27 -18.63 -0.67
CA MET A 53 -17.77 -17.47 0.05
C MET A 53 -17.39 -16.17 -0.66
N GLU A 54 -16.13 -16.02 -1.07
CA GLU A 54 -15.67 -14.87 -1.82
C GLU A 54 -16.42 -14.71 -3.17
N ASP A 55 -16.91 -15.81 -3.78
CA ASP A 55 -17.57 -15.78 -5.09
C ASP A 55 -18.99 -15.23 -4.94
N THR A 56 -19.68 -15.77 -3.94
CA THR A 56 -21.00 -15.29 -3.52
C THR A 56 -20.91 -13.83 -3.12
N GLU A 57 -19.89 -13.47 -2.34
CA GLU A 57 -19.69 -12.11 -1.84
C GLU A 57 -19.29 -11.13 -2.95
N LEU A 58 -18.47 -11.56 -3.93
CA LEU A 58 -18.19 -10.74 -5.11
C LEU A 58 -19.48 -10.40 -5.85
N GLU A 59 -20.36 -11.38 -6.09
CA GLU A 59 -21.64 -11.13 -6.75
C GLU A 59 -22.54 -10.17 -5.97
N GLU A 60 -22.60 -10.31 -4.65
CA GLU A 60 -23.39 -9.42 -3.78
C GLU A 60 -22.85 -7.99 -3.81
N LEU A 61 -21.54 -7.84 -3.68
CA LEU A 61 -20.88 -6.53 -3.67
C LEU A 61 -20.99 -5.82 -5.03
N LEU A 62 -20.83 -6.54 -6.16
CA LEU A 62 -21.02 -5.96 -7.49
C LEU A 62 -22.44 -5.41 -7.67
N LYS A 63 -23.46 -6.14 -7.18
CA LYS A 63 -24.86 -5.69 -7.23
C LYS A 63 -25.09 -4.41 -6.43
N ILE A 64 -24.48 -4.28 -5.25
CA ILE A 64 -24.55 -3.04 -4.43
C ILE A 64 -24.01 -1.85 -5.24
N HIS A 65 -22.98 -2.07 -6.05
CA HIS A 65 -22.36 -1.08 -6.91
C HIS A 65 -22.97 -0.98 -8.32
N ASN A 66 -24.17 -1.54 -8.54
CA ASN A 66 -24.88 -1.54 -9.83
C ASN A 66 -24.09 -2.12 -11.01
N MET A 67 -23.19 -3.08 -10.75
CA MET A 67 -22.52 -3.85 -11.79
C MET A 67 -23.03 -5.27 -11.83
N ASP A 68 -23.15 -5.82 -13.03
CA ASP A 68 -23.44 -7.24 -13.22
C ASP A 68 -22.11 -8.02 -13.19
N ARG A 69 -22.15 -9.27 -12.71
CA ARG A 69 -21.04 -10.21 -12.92
C ARG A 69 -20.72 -10.35 -14.41
N GLY A 70 -21.72 -10.17 -15.29
CA GLY A 70 -21.51 -10.14 -16.74
C GLY A 70 -20.54 -9.06 -17.25
N ASP A 71 -20.33 -7.99 -16.48
CA ASP A 71 -19.37 -6.93 -16.80
C ASP A 71 -17.92 -7.34 -16.47
N LEU A 72 -17.74 -8.31 -15.56
CA LEU A 72 -16.45 -8.93 -15.27
C LEU A 72 -16.18 -10.12 -16.19
N LYS A 73 -15.22 -9.94 -17.10
CA LYS A 73 -14.79 -11.03 -18.01
C LYS A 73 -13.49 -11.64 -17.51
N LEU A 74 -13.49 -12.94 -17.25
CA LEU A 74 -12.27 -13.66 -16.90
C LEU A 74 -11.24 -13.49 -18.02
N PHE A 75 -10.09 -12.92 -17.69
CA PHE A 75 -9.00 -12.64 -18.63
C PHE A 75 -7.92 -13.71 -18.56
N LEU A 76 -7.45 -14.02 -17.35
CA LEU A 76 -6.50 -15.11 -17.13
C LEU A 76 -6.59 -15.62 -15.70
N THR A 77 -6.03 -16.81 -15.48
CA THR A 77 -5.82 -17.39 -14.16
C THR A 77 -4.32 -17.49 -13.89
N ILE A 78 -3.89 -17.05 -12.71
CA ILE A 78 -2.51 -17.09 -12.23
C ILE A 78 -2.39 -18.16 -11.16
N GLU A 79 -1.63 -19.21 -11.44
CA GLU A 79 -1.30 -20.21 -10.43
C GLU A 79 -0.40 -19.58 -9.34
N ARG A 80 -0.90 -19.49 -8.10
CA ARG A 80 -0.09 -19.13 -6.93
C ARG A 80 -0.03 -20.29 -5.94
N GLN A 81 0.97 -20.23 -5.06
CA GLN A 81 1.16 -21.24 -4.00
C GLN A 81 -0.05 -21.38 -3.05
N GLU A 82 -0.83 -20.32 -2.87
CA GLU A 82 -2.03 -20.33 -2.03
C GLU A 82 -3.25 -20.84 -2.80
N TYR A 83 -3.55 -20.21 -3.95
CA TYR A 83 -4.68 -20.52 -4.83
C TYR A 83 -4.49 -19.92 -6.24
N PRO A 84 -5.16 -20.48 -7.26
CA PRO A 84 -5.28 -19.84 -8.56
C PRO A 84 -6.01 -18.51 -8.41
N GLN A 85 -5.36 -17.42 -8.82
CA GLN A 85 -5.94 -16.09 -8.76
C GLN A 85 -6.45 -15.69 -10.13
N GLU A 86 -7.75 -15.44 -10.20
CA GLU A 86 -8.42 -14.95 -11.40
C GLU A 86 -8.16 -13.46 -11.58
N VAL A 87 -7.81 -13.09 -12.80
CA VAL A 87 -7.76 -11.69 -13.26
C VAL A 87 -8.97 -11.46 -14.13
N TYR A 88 -9.76 -10.47 -13.75
CA TYR A 88 -10.93 -10.03 -14.48
C TYR A 88 -10.62 -8.78 -15.28
N THR A 89 -11.30 -8.64 -16.40
CA THR A 89 -11.37 -7.40 -17.17
C THR A 89 -12.72 -6.74 -17.00
N LEU A 90 -12.71 -5.41 -16.89
CA LEU A 90 -13.88 -4.56 -16.89
C LEU A 90 -13.61 -3.31 -17.73
N PRO A 91 -14.63 -2.74 -18.40
CA PRO A 91 -14.46 -1.49 -19.14
C PRO A 91 -14.21 -0.31 -18.19
N VAL A 92 -13.48 0.69 -18.67
CA VAL A 92 -13.40 1.98 -17.98
C VAL A 92 -14.69 2.75 -18.22
N HIS A 93 -15.47 2.98 -17.15
CA HIS A 93 -16.72 3.75 -17.23
C HIS A 93 -16.53 5.23 -16.91
N SER A 94 -15.55 5.57 -16.07
CA SER A 94 -15.29 6.93 -15.62
C SER A 94 -13.79 7.17 -15.52
N HIS A 95 -13.26 7.91 -16.50
CA HIS A 95 -11.83 8.25 -16.54
C HIS A 95 -11.53 9.45 -15.63
N PHE A 96 -10.35 9.47 -14.99
CA PHE A 96 -9.94 10.58 -14.10
C PHE A 96 -9.29 11.76 -14.85
N SER A 97 -8.93 11.56 -16.12
CA SER A 97 -8.19 12.51 -16.95
C SER A 97 -8.85 12.69 -18.31
N SER A 98 -8.76 13.88 -18.91
CA SER A 98 -9.14 14.12 -20.31
C SER A 98 -8.03 13.75 -21.31
N ARG A 99 -6.80 13.52 -20.82
CA ARG A 99 -5.67 13.02 -21.62
C ARG A 99 -5.65 11.50 -21.52
N HIS A 100 -5.77 10.87 -22.66
CA HIS A 100 -5.95 9.43 -22.81
C HIS A 100 -4.63 8.75 -23.17
N LEU A 101 -4.35 7.60 -22.56
CA LEU A 101 -3.12 6.86 -22.84
C LEU A 101 -3.16 6.28 -24.26
N PRO A 102 -2.04 6.35 -25.00
CA PRO A 102 -1.95 5.69 -26.29
C PRO A 102 -2.05 4.16 -26.18
N LYS A 103 -2.54 3.52 -27.24
CA LYS A 103 -2.53 2.05 -27.36
C LYS A 103 -1.11 1.50 -27.17
N GLY A 104 -1.00 0.43 -26.38
CA GLY A 104 0.26 -0.19 -25.99
C GLY A 104 0.75 0.23 -24.60
N TYR A 105 0.08 1.17 -23.93
CA TYR A 105 0.42 1.63 -22.59
C TYR A 105 -0.70 1.37 -21.60
N ALA A 106 -0.34 1.28 -20.32
CA ALA A 106 -1.28 1.13 -19.22
C ALA A 106 -0.82 1.91 -17.99
N TYR A 107 -1.80 2.42 -17.24
CA TYR A 107 -1.63 2.94 -15.90
C TYR A 107 -1.34 1.80 -14.92
N ARG A 108 -0.51 2.11 -13.92
CA ARG A 108 -0.17 1.26 -12.77
C ARG A 108 -0.48 2.00 -11.46
N GLY A 109 -0.53 1.26 -10.36
CA GLY A 109 -0.42 1.85 -9.01
C GLY A 109 -1.61 2.74 -8.67
N GLY A 110 -1.35 3.99 -8.26
CA GLY A 110 -2.40 4.96 -7.92
C GLY A 110 -3.39 5.21 -9.07
N ALA A 111 -2.88 5.43 -10.28
CA ALA A 111 -3.70 5.72 -11.46
C ALA A 111 -4.56 4.53 -11.92
N ALA A 112 -4.02 3.31 -11.84
CA ALA A 112 -4.82 2.11 -12.15
C ALA A 112 -5.96 1.91 -11.14
N ARG A 113 -5.67 2.13 -9.85
CA ARG A 113 -6.66 2.02 -8.78
C ARG A 113 -7.74 3.08 -8.91
N SER A 114 -7.40 4.32 -9.25
CA SER A 114 -8.41 5.38 -9.40
C SER A 114 -9.42 5.04 -10.51
N LEU A 115 -8.98 4.51 -11.65
CA LEU A 115 -9.90 4.06 -12.69
C LEU A 115 -10.81 2.94 -12.20
N LEU A 116 -10.29 2.01 -11.38
CA LEU A 116 -11.10 0.95 -10.79
C LEU A 116 -12.13 1.51 -9.82
N PHE A 117 -11.73 2.31 -8.81
CA PHE A 117 -12.66 2.95 -7.87
C PHE A 117 -13.78 3.72 -8.58
N ARG A 118 -13.44 4.48 -9.61
CA ARG A 118 -14.39 5.27 -10.40
C ARG A 118 -15.32 4.40 -11.23
N SER A 119 -14.80 3.35 -11.86
CA SER A 119 -15.59 2.46 -12.72
C SER A 119 -16.49 1.52 -11.91
N LEU A 120 -16.09 1.17 -10.69
CA LEU A 120 -16.94 0.48 -9.72
C LEU A 120 -17.95 1.42 -9.03
N GLY A 121 -17.91 2.73 -9.29
CA GLY A 121 -18.80 3.70 -8.65
C GLY A 121 -18.56 3.92 -7.15
N ILE A 122 -17.42 3.48 -6.61
CA ILE A 122 -17.07 3.62 -5.19
C ILE A 122 -16.64 5.06 -4.88
N ASP A 123 -15.71 5.59 -5.67
CA ASP A 123 -15.30 7.00 -5.61
C ASP A 123 -15.24 7.58 -7.03
N PRO A 124 -16.35 8.15 -7.53
CA PRO A 124 -16.41 8.78 -8.83
C PRO A 124 -15.56 10.06 -8.96
N SER A 125 -15.02 10.56 -7.85
CA SER A 125 -14.20 11.77 -7.79
C SER A 125 -12.71 11.49 -7.62
N TYR A 126 -12.31 10.23 -7.40
CA TYR A 126 -10.93 9.89 -7.09
C TYR A 126 -9.98 10.34 -8.20
N VAL A 127 -8.98 11.14 -7.83
CA VAL A 127 -7.85 11.56 -8.66
C VAL A 127 -6.57 10.95 -8.09
N PRO A 128 -5.75 10.25 -8.89
CA PRO A 128 -4.48 9.72 -8.42
C PRO A 128 -3.49 10.86 -8.16
N ARG A 129 -2.65 10.73 -7.12
CA ARG A 129 -1.54 11.68 -6.87
C ARG A 129 -0.47 11.58 -7.96
N ASP A 130 0.04 10.36 -8.13
CA ASP A 130 1.09 10.02 -9.08
C ASP A 130 0.48 9.20 -10.22
N ILE A 131 0.85 9.53 -11.46
CA ILE A 131 0.47 8.76 -12.65
C ILE A 131 1.67 7.91 -13.03
N ASP A 132 1.60 6.61 -12.73
CA ASP A 132 2.61 5.65 -13.20
C ASP A 132 2.14 5.01 -14.52
N VAL A 133 3.00 5.03 -15.54
CA VAL A 133 2.72 4.43 -16.85
C VAL A 133 3.72 3.32 -17.15
N ILE A 134 3.21 2.24 -17.72
CA ILE A 134 4.00 1.11 -18.21
C ILE A 134 3.69 0.85 -19.68
N ARG A 135 4.60 0.19 -20.38
CA ARG A 135 4.38 -0.32 -21.74
C ARG A 135 4.05 -1.81 -21.71
N LEU A 136 3.02 -2.19 -22.46
CA LEU A 136 2.60 -3.57 -22.67
C LEU A 136 3.35 -4.16 -23.86
N LYS A 137 3.98 -5.32 -23.65
CA LYS A 137 4.84 -5.95 -24.66
C LYS A 137 4.11 -6.40 -25.93
N ASP A 138 2.79 -6.56 -25.93
CA ASP A 138 2.10 -7.21 -27.07
C ASP A 138 1.86 -6.28 -28.29
N ASP A 139 2.21 -4.99 -28.22
CA ASP A 139 2.11 -4.03 -29.33
C ASP A 139 3.52 -3.60 -29.83
N LEU A 140 4.32 -4.58 -30.26
CA LEU A 140 5.70 -4.41 -30.76
C LEU A 140 5.75 -3.77 -32.16
N GLU A 141 5.83 -2.45 -32.19
CA GLU A 141 6.76 -1.78 -33.10
C GLU A 141 7.74 -0.95 -32.24
N GLU A 142 8.96 -0.71 -32.73
CA GLU A 142 10.03 0.00 -32.00
C GLU A 142 9.57 1.38 -31.51
N GLN A 143 9.04 1.43 -30.27
CA GLN A 143 8.42 2.61 -29.68
C GLN A 143 9.31 3.34 -28.68
N SER A 144 10.64 3.15 -28.69
CA SER A 144 11.52 3.86 -27.73
C SER A 144 11.37 5.39 -27.80
N ALA A 145 11.17 5.95 -29.01
CA ALA A 145 10.92 7.39 -29.16
C ALA A 145 9.53 7.81 -28.63
N ARG A 146 8.56 6.89 -28.63
CA ARG A 146 7.22 7.11 -28.07
C ARG A 146 7.23 6.96 -26.55
N ASP A 147 8.07 6.09 -26.00
CA ASP A 147 8.26 5.93 -24.55
C ASP A 147 8.71 7.26 -23.93
N ASP A 148 9.67 7.96 -24.57
CA ASP A 148 10.11 9.30 -24.15
C ASP A 148 8.97 10.33 -24.18
N GLN A 149 8.14 10.32 -25.24
CA GLN A 149 7.01 11.23 -25.35
C GLN A 149 5.97 10.97 -24.26
N VAL A 150 5.60 9.71 -24.05
CA VAL A 150 4.62 9.31 -23.03
C VAL A 150 5.15 9.60 -21.63
N ALA A 151 6.42 9.33 -21.35
CA ALA A 151 7.02 9.65 -20.06
C ALA A 151 6.98 11.17 -19.79
N ARG A 152 7.37 12.00 -20.76
CA ARG A 152 7.30 13.46 -20.62
C ARG A 152 5.89 13.98 -20.40
N GLU A 153 4.89 13.35 -21.03
CA GLU A 153 3.51 13.82 -20.99
C GLU A 153 2.77 13.39 -19.71
N PHE A 154 2.96 12.14 -19.29
CA PHE A 154 2.21 11.52 -18.19
C PHE A 154 3.01 11.34 -16.90
N MET A 155 4.34 11.27 -16.99
CA MET A 155 5.28 11.06 -15.87
C MET A 155 6.39 12.14 -15.84
N PRO A 156 6.06 13.45 -15.92
CA PRO A 156 7.05 14.50 -16.15
C PRO A 156 8.10 14.61 -15.05
N GLU A 157 7.73 14.34 -13.79
CA GLU A 157 8.66 14.36 -12.64
C GLU A 157 9.64 13.20 -12.71
N ASP A 158 9.14 11.97 -12.84
CA ASP A 158 9.99 10.77 -12.98
C ASP A 158 10.92 10.87 -14.20
N TYR A 159 10.44 11.45 -15.31
CA TYR A 159 11.25 11.67 -16.49
C TYR A 159 12.42 12.63 -16.23
N GLN A 160 12.21 13.69 -15.44
CA GLN A 160 13.28 14.63 -15.07
C GLN A 160 14.36 13.97 -14.22
N ASP A 161 13.98 12.99 -13.40
CA ASP A 161 14.88 12.19 -12.57
C ASP A 161 15.57 11.04 -13.34
N GLY A 162 15.33 10.95 -14.65
CA GLY A 162 15.94 9.94 -15.52
C GLY A 162 15.29 8.56 -15.41
N HIS A 163 14.09 8.48 -14.84
CA HIS A 163 13.28 7.27 -14.84
C HIS A 163 12.46 7.19 -16.13
N GLY A 164 12.55 6.04 -16.81
CA GLY A 164 11.82 5.75 -18.05
C GLY A 164 10.63 4.83 -17.84
N ILE A 165 9.87 4.59 -18.91
CA ILE A 165 8.71 3.68 -18.89
C ILE A 165 9.18 2.22 -18.69
N GLU A 166 8.66 1.58 -17.66
CA GLU A 166 8.87 0.15 -17.43
C GLU A 166 8.11 -0.69 -18.47
N VAL A 167 8.75 -1.75 -18.95
CA VAL A 167 8.13 -2.68 -19.92
C VAL A 167 7.63 -3.92 -19.18
N VAL A 168 6.31 -4.12 -19.19
CA VAL A 168 5.69 -5.35 -18.69
C VAL A 168 5.68 -6.40 -19.79
N LYS A 169 6.46 -7.46 -19.56
CA LYS A 169 6.63 -8.56 -20.51
C LYS A 169 5.49 -9.57 -20.47
N ASP A 170 4.83 -9.71 -19.33
CA ASP A 170 3.80 -10.71 -19.06
C ASP A 170 2.91 -10.25 -17.89
N PHE A 171 1.60 -10.35 -18.08
CA PHE A 171 0.60 -9.99 -17.07
C PHE A 171 0.69 -10.88 -15.83
N ARG A 172 1.04 -12.16 -15.96
CA ARG A 172 1.11 -13.08 -14.80
C ARG A 172 2.18 -12.63 -13.82
N THR A 173 3.37 -12.34 -14.34
CA THR A 173 4.51 -11.83 -13.57
C THR A 173 4.19 -10.47 -12.95
N TYR A 174 3.49 -9.59 -13.68
CA TYR A 174 3.07 -8.30 -13.14
C TYR A 174 2.21 -8.49 -11.88
N PHE A 175 1.10 -9.22 -11.98
CA PHE A 175 0.20 -9.40 -10.84
C PHE A 175 0.83 -10.21 -9.72
N ALA A 176 1.64 -11.24 -10.03
CA ALA A 176 2.30 -12.09 -9.04
C ALA A 176 3.35 -11.37 -8.17
N THR A 177 3.79 -10.17 -8.56
CA THR A 177 4.90 -9.44 -7.91
C THR A 177 4.45 -8.13 -7.26
N ARG A 178 3.14 -7.88 -7.16
CA ARG A 178 2.64 -6.67 -6.48
C ARG A 178 2.83 -6.82 -4.98
N ASP A 179 3.00 -5.70 -4.30
CA ASP A 179 3.26 -5.62 -2.87
C ASP A 179 2.00 -5.66 -2.02
N LEU A 180 0.94 -4.97 -2.45
CA LEU A 180 -0.38 -4.95 -1.84
C LEU A 180 -1.43 -5.46 -2.83
N THR A 181 -2.47 -6.11 -2.34
CA THR A 181 -3.58 -6.64 -3.17
C THR A 181 -4.28 -5.54 -3.95
N LEU A 182 -4.51 -4.38 -3.34
CA LEU A 182 -5.03 -3.18 -4.00
C LEU A 182 -4.18 -2.73 -5.20
N ASN A 183 -2.88 -3.05 -5.25
CA ASN A 183 -2.00 -2.75 -6.38
C ASN A 183 -2.00 -3.85 -7.46
N GLU A 184 -2.74 -4.94 -7.27
CA GLU A 184 -3.00 -5.97 -8.28
C GLU A 184 -4.07 -5.51 -9.28
N VAL A 185 -3.84 -4.31 -9.81
CA VAL A 185 -4.67 -3.62 -10.80
C VAL A 185 -3.75 -3.02 -11.86
N LEU A 186 -4.21 -3.06 -13.10
CA LEU A 186 -3.60 -2.43 -14.25
C LEU A 186 -4.70 -1.88 -15.15
N ALA A 187 -4.54 -0.71 -15.75
CA ALA A 187 -5.60 -0.15 -16.58
C ALA A 187 -5.04 0.45 -17.87
N THR A 188 -5.53 0.02 -19.02
CA THR A 188 -5.41 0.80 -20.24
C THR A 188 -6.43 1.94 -20.21
N ASP A 189 -6.43 2.75 -21.25
CA ASP A 189 -7.42 3.83 -21.41
C ASP A 189 -8.88 3.34 -21.43
N THR A 190 -9.11 2.10 -21.86
CA THR A 190 -10.46 1.55 -22.09
C THR A 190 -10.81 0.32 -21.26
N GLN A 191 -9.82 -0.36 -20.69
CA GLN A 191 -10.00 -1.60 -19.95
C GLN A 191 -9.15 -1.62 -18.69
N ILE A 192 -9.75 -2.14 -17.61
CA ILE A 192 -9.09 -2.38 -16.34
C ILE A 192 -8.94 -3.88 -16.17
N PHE A 193 -7.79 -4.30 -15.67
CA PHE A 193 -7.41 -5.65 -15.35
C PHE A 193 -7.15 -5.68 -13.85
N ALA A 194 -7.92 -6.46 -13.11
CA ALA A 194 -7.77 -6.54 -11.66
C ALA A 194 -7.88 -7.99 -11.22
N THR A 195 -7.08 -8.38 -10.23
CA THR A 195 -7.29 -9.67 -9.59
C THR A 195 -8.61 -9.65 -8.83
N ARG A 196 -9.24 -10.81 -8.70
CA ARG A 196 -10.44 -10.99 -7.87
C ARG A 196 -10.28 -10.41 -6.47
N ARG A 197 -9.15 -10.74 -5.83
CA ARG A 197 -8.82 -10.27 -4.47
C ARG A 197 -8.62 -8.75 -4.44
N ALA A 198 -8.04 -8.14 -5.47
CA ALA A 198 -7.95 -6.67 -5.55
C ALA A 198 -9.32 -6.01 -5.58
N ILE A 199 -10.26 -6.53 -6.38
CA ILE A 199 -11.63 -6.00 -6.49
C ILE A 199 -12.31 -6.05 -5.12
N LEU A 200 -12.27 -7.21 -4.46
CA LEU A 200 -12.87 -7.39 -3.14
C LEU A 200 -12.23 -6.48 -2.07
N ASP A 201 -10.91 -6.41 -2.04
CA ASP A 201 -10.19 -5.59 -1.06
C ASP A 201 -10.42 -4.10 -1.30
N ILE A 202 -10.58 -3.67 -2.55
CA ILE A 202 -10.92 -2.28 -2.89
C ILE A 202 -12.33 -1.92 -2.41
N ILE A 203 -13.33 -2.78 -2.69
CA ILE A 203 -14.71 -2.54 -2.26
C ILE A 203 -14.83 -2.48 -0.73
N ARG A 204 -14.06 -3.29 -0.01
CA ARG A 204 -14.10 -3.38 1.46
C ARG A 204 -13.11 -2.48 2.18
N HIS A 205 -12.36 -1.66 1.44
CA HIS A 205 -11.30 -0.82 1.98
C HIS A 205 -10.26 -1.61 2.81
N ILE A 206 -9.90 -2.80 2.34
CA ILE A 206 -8.91 -3.68 2.97
C ILE A 206 -7.51 -3.40 2.43
N ILE A 207 -6.57 -3.15 3.34
CA ILE A 207 -5.15 -3.06 3.07
C ILE A 207 -4.50 -4.39 3.45
N ARG A 208 -4.11 -5.16 2.42
CA ARG A 208 -3.51 -6.49 2.59
C ARG A 208 -2.21 -6.60 1.79
N PRO A 209 -1.07 -6.97 2.41
CA PRO A 209 0.13 -7.29 1.66
C PRO A 209 -0.01 -8.64 0.97
N THR A 210 0.58 -8.77 -0.21
CA THR A 210 0.54 -10.02 -0.97
C THR A 210 1.50 -11.05 -0.37
N MET A 211 1.31 -12.31 -0.75
CA MET A 211 2.25 -13.37 -0.38
C MET A 211 3.66 -13.14 -0.97
N TYR A 212 3.78 -12.44 -2.10
CA TYR A 212 5.09 -12.07 -2.66
C TYR A 212 5.89 -11.25 -1.65
N GLU A 213 5.28 -10.22 -1.06
CA GLU A 213 5.92 -9.39 -0.05
C GLU A 213 6.30 -10.19 1.21
N ARG A 214 5.43 -11.10 1.66
CA ARG A 214 5.72 -11.97 2.81
C ARG A 214 6.91 -12.89 2.56
N ILE A 215 6.98 -13.50 1.38
CA ILE A 215 8.05 -14.45 1.04
C ILE A 215 9.43 -13.77 1.12
N LEU A 216 9.53 -12.49 0.76
CA LEU A 216 10.76 -11.72 0.90
C LEU A 216 11.28 -11.64 2.35
N PHE A 217 10.40 -11.85 3.34
CA PHE A 217 10.70 -11.82 4.77
C PHE A 217 10.38 -13.16 5.47
N GLY A 218 10.55 -14.28 4.76
CA GLY A 218 10.42 -15.61 5.35
C GLY A 218 8.98 -16.10 5.53
N GLY A 219 8.03 -15.50 4.81
CA GLY A 219 6.63 -15.95 4.69
C GLY A 219 5.71 -15.53 5.82
N LYS A 220 6.23 -15.15 6.99
CA LYS A 220 5.43 -14.70 8.14
C LYS A 220 5.50 -13.21 8.39
N ASN A 221 6.67 -12.61 8.16
CA ASN A 221 6.92 -11.21 8.48
C ASN A 221 6.65 -10.31 7.28
N ILE A 222 6.49 -9.03 7.56
CA ILE A 222 6.40 -7.96 6.57
C ILE A 222 7.54 -6.99 6.82
N GLY A 223 8.16 -6.51 5.73
CA GLY A 223 9.27 -5.55 5.84
C GLY A 223 8.84 -4.23 6.49
N PRO A 224 9.72 -3.54 7.21
CA PRO A 224 9.37 -2.31 7.93
C PRO A 224 8.91 -1.18 7.00
N LYS A 225 9.48 -1.10 5.79
CA LYS A 225 9.02 -0.18 4.73
C LYS A 225 7.55 -0.42 4.40
N MET A 226 7.15 -1.68 4.31
CA MET A 226 5.79 -2.06 3.97
C MET A 226 4.83 -1.81 5.13
N LEU A 227 5.23 -2.07 6.38
CA LEU A 227 4.43 -1.73 7.56
C LEU A 227 4.09 -0.24 7.61
N ALA A 228 5.09 0.64 7.41
CA ALA A 228 4.87 2.08 7.34
C ALA A 228 3.87 2.45 6.23
N LYS A 229 4.05 1.84 5.05
CA LYS A 229 3.19 2.05 3.88
C LYS A 229 1.76 1.61 4.15
N ILE A 230 1.55 0.42 4.74
CA ILE A 230 0.23 -0.12 5.09
C ILE A 230 -0.51 0.84 6.01
N LEU A 231 0.14 1.35 7.06
CA LEU A 231 -0.48 2.32 7.97
C LEU A 231 -0.91 3.60 7.23
N ARG A 232 -0.07 4.11 6.32
CA ARG A 232 -0.43 5.28 5.50
C ARG A 232 -1.67 5.01 4.63
N PHE A 233 -1.75 3.84 3.98
CA PHE A 233 -2.92 3.46 3.19
C PHE A 233 -4.17 3.26 4.04
N TYR A 234 -4.01 2.70 5.24
CA TYR A 234 -5.10 2.47 6.18
C TYR A 234 -5.72 3.79 6.64
N VAL A 235 -4.91 4.76 7.08
CA VAL A 235 -5.43 6.07 7.48
C VAL A 235 -6.01 6.86 6.30
N GLU A 236 -5.40 6.77 5.12
CA GLU A 236 -5.95 7.40 3.91
C GLU A 236 -7.33 6.82 3.54
N ALA A 237 -7.53 5.50 3.70
CA ALA A 237 -8.80 4.85 3.46
C ALA A 237 -9.86 5.23 4.51
N ILE A 238 -9.51 5.25 5.80
CA ILE A 238 -10.40 5.75 6.86
C ILE A 238 -10.82 7.18 6.58
N TYR A 239 -9.89 8.05 6.24
CA TYR A 239 -10.19 9.45 5.95
C TYR A 239 -11.16 9.61 4.77
N ARG A 240 -11.03 8.78 3.71
CA ARG A 240 -11.86 8.88 2.52
C ARG A 240 -13.22 8.21 2.65
N TYR A 241 -13.29 7.12 3.40
CA TYR A 241 -14.43 6.18 3.37
C TYR A 241 -15.01 5.87 4.74
N ASP A 242 -14.51 6.50 5.80
CA ASP A 242 -14.87 6.28 7.21
C ASP A 242 -14.60 4.87 7.77
N GLU A 243 -14.18 3.94 6.91
CA GLU A 243 -13.84 2.58 7.28
C GLU A 243 -12.64 2.04 6.48
N ALA A 244 -11.81 1.25 7.14
CA ALA A 244 -10.78 0.45 6.51
C ALA A 244 -10.39 -0.73 7.40
N GLY A 245 -9.81 -1.76 6.80
CA GLY A 245 -9.26 -2.91 7.52
C GLY A 245 -7.83 -3.20 7.12
N ILE A 246 -6.98 -3.63 8.06
CA ILE A 246 -5.71 -4.26 7.75
C ILE A 246 -5.92 -5.77 7.86
N ARG A 247 -5.50 -6.53 6.84
CA ARG A 247 -5.58 -8.00 6.84
C ARG A 247 -4.22 -8.65 6.68
N ASP A 248 -4.11 -9.82 7.29
CA ASP A 248 -2.94 -10.70 7.32
C ASP A 248 -1.72 -10.10 8.04
N VAL A 249 -1.78 -8.86 8.53
CA VAL A 249 -0.72 -8.26 9.37
C VAL A 249 -1.22 -8.25 10.80
N ASP A 250 -0.53 -8.99 11.66
CA ASP A 250 -0.85 -9.04 13.08
C ASP A 250 -0.30 -7.80 13.80
N ASP A 251 -0.95 -7.37 14.89
CA ASP A 251 -0.54 -6.20 15.65
C ASP A 251 0.90 -6.29 16.19
N TRP A 252 1.33 -7.48 16.63
CA TRP A 252 2.70 -7.73 17.12
C TRP A 252 3.76 -7.40 16.06
N GLN A 253 3.44 -7.49 14.76
CA GLN A 253 4.40 -7.13 13.72
C GLN A 253 4.68 -5.62 13.70
N PHE A 254 3.73 -4.77 14.10
CA PHE A 254 3.99 -3.34 14.24
C PHE A 254 4.78 -3.01 15.51
N GLU A 255 4.59 -3.80 16.57
CA GLU A 255 5.25 -3.62 17.87
C GLU A 255 6.70 -4.11 17.87
N GLU A 256 6.96 -5.29 17.32
CA GLU A 256 8.28 -5.93 17.34
C GLU A 256 9.20 -5.45 16.20
N ASN A 257 8.65 -5.10 15.04
CA ASN A 257 9.48 -4.61 13.94
C ASN A 257 9.77 -3.13 14.13
N HIS A 258 11.01 -2.82 14.50
CA HIS A 258 11.50 -1.45 14.42
C HIS A 258 11.37 -0.93 12.98
N ILE A 259 10.53 0.10 12.79
CA ILE A 259 10.39 0.79 11.52
C ILE A 259 11.41 1.94 11.48
N PRO A 260 12.41 1.89 10.58
CA PRO A 260 13.39 2.96 10.46
C PRO A 260 12.74 4.34 10.21
N PRO A 261 13.25 5.42 10.85
CA PRO A 261 12.70 6.78 10.73
C PRO A 261 12.52 7.27 9.30
N ILE A 262 13.40 6.86 8.37
CA ILE A 262 13.30 7.23 6.95
C ILE A 262 12.00 6.76 6.32
N TRP A 263 11.50 5.57 6.66
CA TRP A 263 10.27 5.06 6.08
C TRP A 263 9.04 5.76 6.67
N LEU A 264 9.08 6.09 7.96
CA LEU A 264 8.05 6.91 8.61
C LEU A 264 8.00 8.31 8.00
N ALA A 265 9.16 8.95 7.81
CA ALA A 265 9.27 10.27 7.20
C ALA A 265 8.71 10.30 5.77
N VAL A 266 9.09 9.34 4.93
CA VAL A 266 8.58 9.22 3.56
C VAL A 266 7.06 9.03 3.54
N GLN A 267 6.49 8.22 4.44
CA GLN A 267 5.05 8.03 4.48
C GLN A 267 4.31 9.22 5.08
N LEU A 268 4.90 9.94 6.04
CA LEU A 268 4.35 11.17 6.60
C LEU A 268 4.28 12.28 5.53
N ASP A 269 5.34 12.48 4.76
CA ASP A 269 5.37 13.44 3.65
C ASP A 269 4.26 13.13 2.62
N ARG A 270 4.10 11.85 2.27
CA ARG A 270 3.05 11.37 1.36
C ARG A 270 1.63 11.46 1.96
N ALA A 271 1.50 11.36 3.28
CA ALA A 271 0.22 11.56 3.95
C ALA A 271 -0.18 13.04 3.87
N TYR A 272 0.79 13.92 4.13
CA TYR A 272 0.57 15.37 4.09
C TYR A 272 0.29 15.89 2.68
N GLU A 273 0.92 15.29 1.67
CA GLU A 273 0.61 15.55 0.26
C GLU A 273 -0.87 15.28 -0.09
N VAL A 274 -1.52 14.33 0.60
CA VAL A 274 -2.99 14.16 0.47
C VAL A 274 -3.70 15.33 1.12
N ASN A 275 -3.44 15.55 2.42
CA ASN A 275 -3.78 16.75 3.18
C ASN A 275 -3.24 16.65 4.63
N ALA A 276 -3.35 17.73 5.39
CA ALA A 276 -2.92 17.78 6.78
C ALA A 276 -3.67 16.80 7.70
N GLU A 277 -4.98 16.61 7.50
CA GLU A 277 -5.82 15.74 8.33
C GLU A 277 -5.39 14.26 8.22
N VAL A 278 -5.03 13.79 7.03
CA VAL A 278 -4.48 12.44 6.80
C VAL A 278 -3.12 12.29 7.48
N ALA A 279 -2.28 13.32 7.47
CA ALA A 279 -1.00 13.29 8.16
C ALA A 279 -1.17 13.25 9.69
N GLU A 280 -2.11 14.03 10.25
CA GLU A 280 -2.43 13.99 11.67
C GLU A 280 -2.95 12.61 12.10
N GLN A 281 -3.87 12.03 11.33
CA GLN A 281 -4.35 10.67 11.58
C GLN A 281 -3.22 9.64 11.47
N TYR A 282 -2.29 9.79 10.53
CA TYR A 282 -1.11 8.95 10.43
C TYR A 282 -0.26 9.00 11.70
N ILE A 283 0.01 10.20 12.24
CA ILE A 283 0.76 10.37 13.50
C ILE A 283 0.00 9.75 14.67
N HIS A 284 -1.30 10.00 14.80
CA HIS A 284 -2.11 9.39 15.85
C HIS A 284 -2.05 7.86 15.80
N GLU A 285 -2.09 7.27 14.62
CA GLU A 285 -2.01 5.81 14.46
C GLU A 285 -0.62 5.26 14.83
N LEU A 286 0.46 5.99 14.49
CA LEU A 286 1.82 5.62 14.90
C LEU A 286 2.00 5.70 16.42
N VAL A 287 1.46 6.74 17.06
CA VAL A 287 1.51 6.92 18.53
C VAL A 287 0.66 5.86 19.24
N ARG A 288 -0.57 5.62 18.75
CA ARG A 288 -1.49 4.60 19.30
C ARG A 288 -0.87 3.20 19.30
N ARG A 289 -0.04 2.89 18.30
CA ARG A 289 0.67 1.61 18.17
C ARG A 289 2.04 1.59 18.85
N GLY A 290 2.44 2.67 19.53
CA GLY A 290 3.73 2.77 20.22
C GLY A 290 4.95 2.84 19.28
N ILE A 291 4.74 3.14 17.99
CA ILE A 291 5.83 3.30 17.00
C ILE A 291 6.52 4.66 17.20
N LEU A 292 5.73 5.69 17.54
CA LEU A 292 6.22 7.00 17.96
C LEU A 292 5.98 7.23 19.45
N PRO A 293 6.82 8.05 20.12
CA PRO A 293 6.59 8.46 21.50
C PRO A 293 5.23 9.12 21.72
N GLY A 294 4.63 8.88 22.89
CA GLY A 294 3.28 9.37 23.23
C GLY A 294 3.17 10.89 23.37
N GLU A 295 4.30 11.60 23.49
CA GLU A 295 4.36 13.05 23.59
C GLU A 295 4.26 13.74 22.22
N ILE A 296 4.31 12.98 21.12
CA ILE A 296 4.15 13.52 19.77
C ILE A 296 2.66 13.68 19.47
N ASP A 297 2.22 14.92 19.29
CA ASP A 297 0.80 15.28 19.15
C ASP A 297 0.48 16.03 17.85
N SER A 298 1.48 16.25 17.01
CA SER A 298 1.39 17.13 15.85
C SER A 298 2.33 16.69 14.74
N VAL A 299 1.98 17.03 13.50
CA VAL A 299 2.81 16.71 12.32
C VAL A 299 4.20 17.37 12.43
N GLU A 300 4.26 18.62 12.89
CA GLU A 300 5.51 19.37 13.09
C GLU A 300 6.42 18.68 14.13
N SER A 301 5.89 18.31 15.30
CA SER A 301 6.68 17.62 16.33
C SER A 301 7.16 16.25 15.85
N ALA A 302 6.35 15.52 15.09
CA ALA A 302 6.71 14.26 14.47
C ALA A 302 7.84 14.44 13.43
N ALA A 303 7.72 15.43 12.55
CA ALA A 303 8.72 15.71 11.53
C ALA A 303 10.07 16.12 12.16
N GLN A 304 10.05 16.96 13.20
CA GLN A 304 11.23 17.32 13.98
C GLN A 304 11.84 16.12 14.69
N TYR A 305 11.01 15.27 15.31
CA TYR A 305 11.46 14.04 15.96
C TYR A 305 12.17 13.11 14.97
N LEU A 306 11.54 12.81 13.84
CA LEU A 306 12.10 11.94 12.81
C LEU A 306 13.41 12.50 12.25
N SER A 307 13.46 13.81 11.97
CA SER A 307 14.63 14.49 11.40
C SER A 307 15.88 14.35 12.28
N ARG A 308 15.76 14.23 13.60
CA ARG A 308 16.91 14.01 14.51
C ARG A 308 17.63 12.69 14.25
N PHE A 309 16.96 11.72 13.63
CA PHE A 309 17.50 10.40 13.33
C PHE A 309 17.88 10.23 11.85
N LEU A 310 17.48 11.18 11.00
CA LEU A 310 17.86 11.22 9.60
C LEU A 310 19.24 11.88 9.50
N ARG A 311 20.14 11.32 8.70
CA ARG A 311 21.42 11.96 8.45
C ARG A 311 21.18 13.22 7.60
N GLU A 312 21.91 14.30 7.88
CA GLU A 312 21.84 15.52 7.07
C GLU A 312 21.99 15.19 5.58
N GLY A 313 21.08 15.73 4.76
CA GLY A 313 21.06 15.51 3.32
C GLY A 313 20.51 14.17 2.84
N THR A 314 20.01 13.30 3.73
CA THR A 314 19.42 12.00 3.30
C THR A 314 17.95 12.05 2.95
N TYR A 315 17.21 13.03 3.47
CA TYR A 315 15.80 13.20 3.19
C TYR A 315 15.36 14.63 3.53
N PHE A 316 14.47 15.16 2.70
CA PHE A 316 13.85 16.47 2.88
C PHE A 316 12.35 16.28 2.71
N PHE A 317 11.58 16.82 3.63
CA PHE A 317 10.12 16.83 3.48
C PHE A 317 9.76 17.87 2.43
N ARG A 318 8.87 17.49 1.52
CA ARG A 318 8.40 18.33 0.42
C ARG A 318 7.04 18.95 0.73
N HIS A 319 6.31 18.36 1.67
CA HIS A 319 4.95 18.74 2.01
C HIS A 319 4.75 18.95 3.52
N ALA A 320 5.33 18.10 4.37
CA ALA A 320 5.09 18.19 5.82
C ALA A 320 5.62 19.51 6.41
N PRO A 321 4.89 20.15 7.35
CA PRO A 321 5.28 21.40 7.98
C PRO A 321 6.58 21.15 8.73
N ILE A 322 7.61 21.84 8.27
CA ILE A 322 8.88 21.99 8.96
C ILE A 322 9.27 23.45 8.76
N CYS A 323 9.82 24.08 9.81
CA CYS A 323 10.56 25.34 9.71
C CYS A 323 11.64 25.34 8.59
N GLN A 324 11.96 24.19 8.00
CA GLN A 324 12.75 24.05 6.78
C GLN A 324 12.19 24.90 5.63
N PHE A 325 10.86 25.00 5.44
CA PHE A 325 10.30 25.84 4.38
C PHE A 325 10.49 27.33 4.65
N GLU A 326 10.39 27.77 5.90
CA GLU A 326 10.67 29.17 6.27
C GLU A 326 12.16 29.48 6.06
N ILE A 327 13.06 28.57 6.45
CA ILE A 327 14.51 28.71 6.23
C ILE A 327 14.85 28.67 4.73
N GLU A 328 14.26 27.76 3.94
CA GLU A 328 14.46 27.67 2.50
C GLU A 328 13.88 28.86 1.74
N TYR A 329 12.71 29.36 2.17
CA TYR A 329 12.09 30.57 1.64
C TYR A 329 12.96 31.79 1.92
N GLU A 330 13.39 32.01 3.16
CA GLU A 330 14.34 33.07 3.54
C GLU A 330 15.67 32.97 2.78
N TRP A 331 16.19 31.74 2.59
CA TRP A 331 17.41 31.51 1.83
C TRP A 331 17.21 31.79 0.34
N SER A 332 16.08 31.40 -0.24
CA SER A 332 15.73 31.68 -1.64
C SER A 332 15.62 33.18 -1.90
N GLU A 333 14.93 33.94 -1.02
CA GLU A 333 14.84 35.40 -1.12
C GLU A 333 16.23 36.03 -0.99
N PHE A 334 17.05 35.57 -0.05
CA PHE A 334 18.43 36.03 0.11
C PHE A 334 19.30 35.75 -1.13
N TYR A 335 19.18 34.56 -1.74
CA TYR A 335 19.92 34.19 -2.95
C TYR A 335 19.43 34.97 -4.18
N GLU A 336 18.12 35.13 -4.36
CA GLU A 336 17.54 35.95 -5.42
C GLU A 336 17.96 37.41 -5.30
N GLU A 337 17.95 37.97 -4.08
CA GLU A 337 18.39 39.33 -3.82
C GLU A 337 19.89 39.49 -4.13
N LYS A 338 20.72 38.50 -3.77
CA LYS A 338 22.15 38.48 -4.08
C LYS A 338 22.41 38.35 -5.58
N ILE A 339 21.60 37.58 -6.31
CA ILE A 339 21.67 37.48 -7.78
C ILE A 339 21.22 38.80 -8.44
N ARG A 340 20.14 39.44 -7.96
CA ARG A 340 19.69 40.77 -8.43
C ARG A 340 20.74 41.83 -8.19
N ARG A 341 21.35 41.87 -6.98
CA ARG A 341 22.47 42.77 -6.64
C ARG A 341 23.71 42.53 -7.51
N ARG A 342 24.01 41.27 -7.86
CA ARG A 342 25.11 40.92 -8.78
C ARG A 342 24.83 41.30 -10.24
N LYS A 343 23.59 41.14 -10.73
CA LYS A 343 23.16 41.57 -12.07
C LYS A 343 23.13 43.11 -12.19
N GLY A 344 22.61 43.81 -11.19
CA GLY A 344 22.62 45.28 -11.12
C GLY A 344 24.03 45.89 -11.10
N LYS A 345 24.97 45.30 -10.34
CA LYS A 345 26.39 45.72 -10.33
C LYS A 345 27.13 45.47 -11.64
N LYS A 346 26.74 44.45 -12.43
CA LYS A 346 27.33 44.19 -13.76
C LYS A 346 26.86 45.20 -14.80
N ILE A 347 25.59 45.63 -14.73
CA ILE A 347 25.03 46.65 -15.63
C ILE A 347 25.66 48.02 -15.34
N SER A 348 25.77 48.41 -14.06
CA SER A 348 26.36 49.72 -13.71
C SER A 348 27.87 49.82 -13.98
N ARG A 349 28.61 48.69 -13.92
CA ARG A 349 30.05 48.66 -14.28
C ARG A 349 30.29 48.73 -15.79
N ASN A 350 29.39 48.21 -16.62
CA ASN A 350 29.53 48.29 -18.07
C ASN A 350 29.16 49.68 -18.61
N GLU A 351 28.22 50.39 -18.01
CA GLU A 351 27.91 51.78 -18.40
C GLU A 351 29.02 52.76 -17.99
N SER A 352 29.73 52.48 -16.90
CA SER A 352 30.87 53.29 -16.45
C SER A 352 32.17 53.04 -17.24
N ALA A 353 32.24 51.97 -18.05
CA ALA A 353 33.42 51.60 -18.83
C ALA A 353 33.33 52.00 -20.31
N VAL A 354 32.20 52.57 -20.75
CA VAL A 354 31.98 53.10 -22.12
C VAL A 354 32.05 54.64 -22.16
N ALA A 355 32.23 55.27 -21.00
CA ALA A 355 32.42 56.71 -20.87
C ALA A 355 33.83 57.03 -20.34
N LEU A 356 34.87 56.72 -21.13
CA LEU A 356 36.20 57.33 -21.05
C LEU A 356 36.90 57.24 -22.41
#